data_AF-A0A9P3UED0-F1
#
_entry.id   AF-A0A9P3UED0-F1
#
_cell.length_a   1.000
_cell.length_b   1.000
_cell.length_c   1.000
_cell.angle_alpha   90.00
_cell.angle_beta   90.00
_cell.angle_gamma   90.00
#
_symmetry.space_group_name_H-M   'P 1'
#
loop_
_entity.id
_entity.type
_entity.pdbx_description
1 polymer ?
#
loop_
_entity_poly.entity_id
_entity_poly.type
_entity_poly.pdbx_seq_one_letter_code
_entity_poly.pdbx_strand_id
1 'polypeptide(L)'
;MITKDKKCPFCGAYLIAEDHCQSCHAFQIKGYVSRDARTRINLVSIGTSLLVALFGILVVFLISFGIGAYIAIIAFSLVFYFIMKKILYLKEEKKGKMVWKRAIITW
;
A
#
# COMPACT_ATOMS: atom_id res chain seq x y z
N MET A 1 19.85 -14.84 -7.91
CA MET A 1 19.21 -16.15 -7.62
C MET A 1 19.30 -16.37 -6.13
N ILE A 2 18.19 -16.34 -5.40
CA ILE A 2 18.17 -16.69 -3.97
C ILE A 2 17.97 -18.20 -3.91
N THR A 3 18.95 -18.92 -3.38
CA THR A 3 18.88 -20.36 -3.19
C THR A 3 17.63 -20.68 -2.38
N LYS A 4 16.76 -21.56 -2.91
CA LYS A 4 15.63 -22.15 -2.17
C LYS A 4 16.19 -23.14 -1.15
N ASP A 5 16.94 -22.65 -0.18
CA ASP A 5 17.23 -23.43 1.00
C ASP A 5 15.90 -23.64 1.70
N LYS A 6 15.41 -24.88 1.72
CA LYS A 6 14.17 -25.31 2.39
C LYS A 6 14.33 -25.23 3.92
N LYS A 7 15.00 -24.21 4.44
CA LYS A 7 15.28 -24.00 5.85
C LYS A 7 14.55 -22.74 6.29
N CYS A 8 13.96 -22.79 7.48
CA CYS A 8 13.32 -21.63 8.07
C CYS A 8 14.36 -20.56 8.43
N PRO A 9 14.15 -19.28 8.07
CA PRO A 9 15.12 -18.21 8.36
C PRO A 9 15.26 -17.88 9.85
N PHE A 10 14.34 -18.35 10.72
CA PHE A 10 14.38 -18.07 12.15
C PHE A 10 14.98 -19.19 13.01
N CYS A 11 14.83 -20.45 12.61
CA CYS A 11 15.28 -21.60 13.42
C CYS A 11 16.16 -22.59 12.65
N GLY A 12 16.38 -22.38 11.34
CA GLY A 12 17.17 -23.29 10.50
C GLY A 12 16.54 -24.65 10.22
N ALA A 13 15.37 -24.95 10.81
CA ALA A 13 14.65 -26.21 10.62
C ALA A 13 14.18 -26.37 9.17
N TYR A 14 14.14 -27.62 8.69
CA TYR A 14 13.65 -27.92 7.34
C TYR A 14 12.15 -27.64 7.23
N LEU A 15 11.76 -26.96 6.16
CA LEU A 15 10.38 -26.60 5.85
C LEU A 15 9.69 -27.80 5.20
N ILE A 16 8.74 -28.40 5.92
CA ILE A 16 7.86 -29.44 5.39
C ILE A 16 6.73 -28.79 4.55
N ALA A 17 6.26 -27.62 4.98
CA ALA A 17 5.35 -26.75 4.24
C ALA A 17 6.03 -25.42 3.89
N GLU A 18 5.79 -24.89 2.69
CA GLU A 18 6.46 -23.68 2.20
C GLU A 18 5.94 -22.38 2.86
N ASP A 19 4.71 -22.41 3.37
CA ASP A 19 3.99 -21.26 3.91
C ASP A 19 4.17 -21.07 5.42
N HIS A 20 4.52 -22.12 6.17
CA HIS A 20 4.75 -22.04 7.60
C HIS A 20 5.83 -23.02 8.09
N CYS A 21 6.51 -22.64 9.17
CA CYS A 21 7.49 -23.47 9.87
C CYS A 21 6.84 -24.13 11.08
N GLN A 22 6.89 -25.46 11.12
CA GLN A 22 6.28 -26.26 12.18
C GLN A 22 7.04 -26.21 13.52
N SER A 23 8.35 -25.93 13.48
CA SER A 23 9.19 -25.88 14.69
C SER A 23 9.07 -24.55 15.44
N CYS A 24 8.93 -23.44 14.72
CA CYS A 24 8.93 -22.11 15.35
C CYS A 24 7.72 -21.24 15.02
N HIS A 25 6.70 -21.83 14.39
CA HIS A 25 5.45 -21.19 14.00
C HIS A 25 5.61 -19.90 13.19
N ALA A 26 6.75 -19.73 12.52
CA ALA A 26 6.95 -18.63 11.59
C ALA A 26 6.16 -18.89 10.30
N PHE A 27 5.54 -17.87 9.75
CA PHE A 27 4.70 -17.96 8.55
C PHE A 27 5.15 -16.94 7.49
N GLN A 28 4.89 -17.27 6.23
CA GLN A 28 5.09 -16.36 5.11
C GLN A 28 3.83 -15.55 4.85
N ILE A 29 3.99 -14.23 4.76
CA ILE A 29 2.93 -13.33 4.29
C ILE A 29 3.18 -13.08 2.80
N LYS A 30 2.28 -13.58 1.96
CA LYS A 30 2.24 -13.27 0.53
C LYS A 30 1.59 -11.90 0.32
N GLY A 31 2.10 -11.11 -0.61
CA GLY A 31 1.56 -9.77 -0.91
C GLY A 31 1.83 -8.74 0.18
N TYR A 32 2.90 -8.91 0.97
CA TYR A 32 3.18 -8.00 2.07
C TYR A 32 3.50 -6.57 1.58
N VAL A 33 2.63 -5.62 1.91
CA VAL A 33 2.89 -4.18 1.68
C VAL A 33 3.61 -3.60 2.90
N SER A 34 4.89 -3.22 2.69
CA SER A 34 5.72 -2.64 3.74
C SER A 34 5.15 -1.33 4.27
N ARG A 35 5.57 -0.94 5.49
CA ARG A 35 5.17 0.34 6.09
C ARG A 35 5.61 1.52 5.23
N ASP A 36 6.83 1.48 4.72
CA ASP A 36 7.36 2.53 3.83
C ASP A 36 6.57 2.62 2.53
N ALA A 37 6.17 1.47 1.96
CA ALA A 37 5.33 1.45 0.77
C ALA A 37 3.96 2.07 1.06
N ARG A 38 3.31 1.75 2.19
CA ARG A 38 2.07 2.40 2.61
C ARG A 38 2.22 3.91 2.81
N THR A 39 3.29 4.35 3.48
CA THR A 39 3.59 5.77 3.68
C THR A 39 3.78 6.48 2.35
N ARG A 40 4.55 5.90 1.43
CA ARG A 40 4.76 6.44 0.09
C ARG A 40 3.46 6.50 -0.71
N ILE A 41 2.63 5.46 -0.68
CA ILE A 41 1.33 5.44 -1.35
C ILE A 41 0.45 6.58 -0.80
N ASN A 42 0.37 6.74 0.52
CA ASN A 42 -0.39 7.82 1.12
C ASN A 42 0.14 9.19 0.70
N LEU A 43 1.46 9.42 0.76
CA LEU A 43 2.08 10.69 0.35
C LEU A 43 1.79 11.02 -1.11
N VAL A 44 1.97 10.06 -2.02
CA VAL A 44 1.71 10.26 -3.45
C VAL A 44 0.22 10.52 -3.69
N SER A 45 -0.66 9.76 -3.05
CA SER A 45 -2.11 9.91 -3.21
C SER A 45 -2.62 11.24 -2.67
N ILE A 46 -2.13 11.69 -1.51
CA ILE A 46 -2.47 13.00 -0.93
C ILE A 46 -1.93 14.11 -1.82
N GLY A 47 -0.64 14.05 -2.19
CA GLY A 47 0.00 15.07 -3.00
C GLY A 47 -0.66 15.25 -4.36
N THR A 48 -0.96 14.15 -5.05
CA THR A 48 -1.66 14.20 -6.34
C THR A 48 -3.09 14.72 -6.21
N SER A 49 -3.84 14.27 -5.21
CA SER A 49 -5.20 14.80 -4.95
C SER A 49 -5.18 16.29 -4.62
N LEU A 50 -4.21 16.76 -3.84
CA LEU A 50 -4.09 18.17 -3.47
C LEU A 50 -3.75 19.02 -4.70
N LEU A 51 -2.84 18.55 -5.55
CA LEU A 51 -2.49 19.21 -6.81
C LEU A 51 -3.71 19.34 -7.73
N VAL A 52 -4.51 18.27 -7.87
CA VAL A 52 -5.75 18.30 -8.66
C VAL A 52 -6.74 19.30 -8.09
N ALA A 53 -6.92 19.34 -6.77
CA ALA A 53 -7.81 20.29 -6.11
C ALA A 53 -7.35 21.74 -6.33
N LEU A 54 -6.08 22.04 -6.06
CA LEU A 54 -5.52 23.39 -6.22
C LEU A 54 -5.61 23.86 -7.66
N PHE A 55 -5.25 23.00 -8.61
CA PHE A 55 -5.33 23.33 -10.03
C PHE A 55 -6.77 23.55 -10.48
N GLY A 56 -7.70 22.67 -10.06
CA GLY A 56 -9.11 22.84 -10.37
C GLY A 56 -9.69 24.14 -9.80
N ILE A 57 -9.39 24.45 -8.54
CA ILE A 57 -9.82 25.69 -7.89
C ILE A 57 -9.28 26.92 -8.64
N LEU A 58 -8.00 26.89 -9.05
CA LEU A 58 -7.38 27.96 -9.82
C LEU A 58 -8.07 28.16 -11.19
N VAL A 59 -8.40 27.07 -11.89
CA VAL A 59 -9.15 27.13 -13.15
C VAL A 59 -10.54 27.72 -12.95
N VAL A 60 -11.29 27.26 -11.93
CA VAL A 60 -12.64 27.79 -11.64
C VAL A 60 -12.61 29.25 -11.24
N PHE A 61 -11.58 29.67 -10.50
CA PHE A 61 -11.35 31.07 -10.17
C PHE A 61 -11.13 31.91 -11.43
N LEU A 62 -10.28 31.46 -12.36
CA LEU A 62 -10.01 32.17 -13.62
C LEU A 62 -11.25 32.31 -14.50
N ILE A 63 -12.14 31.31 -14.51
CA ILE A 63 -13.37 31.32 -15.32
C ILE A 63 -14.54 31.99 -14.56
N SER A 64 -14.31 32.47 -13.32
CA SER A 64 -15.33 33.10 -12.47
C SER A 64 -16.60 32.25 -12.30
N PHE A 65 -16.43 30.93 -12.23
CA PHE A 65 -17.56 30.01 -12.08
C PHE A 65 -18.16 30.09 -10.67
N GLY A 66 -19.45 29.78 -10.57
CA GLY A 66 -20.18 29.82 -9.30
C GLY A 66 -19.70 28.79 -8.27
N ILE A 67 -20.15 28.96 -7.02
CA ILE A 67 -19.68 28.18 -5.87
C ILE A 67 -19.86 26.66 -6.03
N GLY A 68 -20.85 26.22 -6.82
CA GLY A 68 -21.10 24.81 -7.12
C GLY A 68 -19.92 24.11 -7.81
N ALA A 69 -19.15 24.82 -8.63
CA ALA A 69 -17.98 24.25 -9.30
C ALA A 69 -16.85 23.92 -8.31
N TYR A 70 -16.64 24.76 -7.29
CA TYR A 70 -15.67 24.47 -6.22
C TYR A 70 -16.05 23.22 -5.43
N ILE A 71 -17.34 23.07 -5.08
CA ILE A 71 -17.85 21.89 -4.38
C ILE A 71 -17.62 20.62 -5.22
N ALA A 72 -17.93 20.69 -6.52
CA ALA A 72 -17.72 19.58 -7.43
C ALA A 72 -16.23 19.16 -7.53
N ILE A 73 -15.31 20.13 -7.58
CA ILE A 73 -13.87 19.86 -7.64
C ILE A 73 -13.35 19.23 -6.36
N ILE A 74 -13.83 19.69 -5.20
CA ILE A 74 -13.45 19.10 -3.91
C ILE A 74 -13.95 17.66 -3.84
N ALA A 75 -15.21 17.41 -4.21
CA ALA A 75 -15.77 16.06 -4.25
C ALA A 75 -14.99 15.15 -5.22
N PHE A 76 -14.67 15.64 -6.43
CA PHE A 76 -13.91 14.90 -7.42
C PHE A 76 -12.50 14.57 -6.93
N SER A 77 -11.83 15.52 -6.30
CA SER A 77 -10.50 15.33 -5.71
C SER A 77 -10.50 14.24 -4.65
N LEU A 78 -11.52 14.20 -3.78
CA LEU A 78 -11.66 13.15 -2.77
C LEU A 78 -11.87 11.77 -3.40
N VAL A 79 -12.74 11.66 -4.42
CA VAL A 79 -12.94 10.40 -5.14
C VAL A 79 -11.65 9.95 -5.80
N PHE A 80 -10.92 10.87 -6.44
CA PHE A 80 -9.63 10.60 -7.06
C PHE A 80 -8.60 10.08 -6.06
N TYR A 81 -8.54 10.67 -4.85
CA TYR A 81 -7.70 10.18 -3.75
C TYR A 81 -7.97 8.71 -3.42
N PHE A 82 -9.23 8.31 -3.23
CA PHE A 82 -9.56 6.93 -2.88
C PHE A 82 -9.20 5.95 -3.99
N ILE A 83 -9.47 6.31 -5.25
CA ILE A 83 -9.15 5.48 -6.41
C ILE A 83 -7.64 5.28 -6.54
N MET A 84 -6.86 6.37 -6.50
CA MET A 84 -5.41 6.31 -6.63
C MET A 84 -4.76 5.50 -5.51
N LYS A 85 -5.20 5.72 -4.27
CA LYS A 85 -4.73 4.94 -3.11
C LYS A 85 -4.99 3.45 -3.31
N LYS A 86 -6.19 3.06 -3.74
CA LYS A 86 -6.57 1.66 -3.96
C LYS A 86 -5.74 1.01 -5.07
N ILE A 87 -5.55 1.71 -6.20
CA ILE A 87 -4.75 1.22 -7.34
C ILE A 87 -3.29 1.00 -6.93
N LEU A 88 -2.68 1.98 -6.25
CA LEU A 88 -1.29 1.90 -5.82
C LEU A 88 -1.08 0.81 -4.78
N TYR A 89 -2.05 0.61 -3.88
CA TYR A 89 -2.01 -0.48 -2.91
C TYR A 89 -2.04 -1.85 -3.59
N LEU A 90 -3.01 -2.07 -4.49
CA LEU A 90 -3.11 -3.31 -5.27
C LEU A 90 -1.85 -3.54 -6.12
N LYS A 91 -1.24 -2.47 -6.64
CA LYS A 91 0.02 -2.55 -7.40
C LYS A 91 1.19 -3.02 -6.54
N GLU A 92 1.31 -2.53 -5.29
CA GLU A 92 2.35 -3.02 -4.37
C GLU A 92 2.08 -4.45 -3.89
N GLU A 93 0.81 -4.81 -3.65
CA GLU A 93 0.42 -6.18 -3.27
C GLU A 93 0.75 -7.19 -4.39
N LYS A 94 0.45 -6.85 -5.65
CA LYS A 94 0.77 -7.67 -6.83
C LYS A 94 2.27 -7.85 -7.08
N LYS A 95 3.16 -7.08 -6.44
CA LYS A 95 4.61 -7.34 -6.52
C LYS A 95 5.01 -8.64 -5.82
N GLY A 96 4.08 -9.28 -5.09
CA GLY A 96 4.29 -10.63 -4.56
C GLY A 96 5.42 -10.71 -3.53
N LYS A 97 5.73 -9.59 -2.85
CA LYS A 97 6.75 -9.58 -1.81
C LYS A 97 6.35 -10.56 -0.71
N MET A 98 7.22 -11.54 -0.47
CA MET A 98 7.07 -12.53 0.58
C MET A 98 7.93 -12.12 1.76
N VAL A 99 7.31 -12.00 2.93
CA VAL A 99 8.02 -11.69 4.18
C VAL A 99 7.71 -12.75 5.20
N TRP A 100 8.76 -13.27 5.82
CA TRP A 100 8.65 -14.18 6.96
C TRP A 100 8.38 -13.38 8.23
N LYS A 101 7.31 -13.73 8.95
CA LYS A 101 7.05 -13.23 10.29
C LYS A 101 6.93 -14.38 11.27
N ARG A 102 7.34 -14.16 12.52
CA ARG A 102 7.04 -15.04 13.65
C ARG A 102 5.99 -14.34 14.50
N ALA A 103 4.95 -15.07 14.93
CA ALA A 103 4.06 -14.56 15.96
C ALA A 103 4.89 -14.33 17.23
N ILE A 104 4.97 -13.09 17.69
CA ILE A 104 5.59 -12.79 18.98
C ILE A 104 4.55 -13.23 20.00
N ILE A 105 4.80 -14.34 20.69
CA ILE A 105 3.99 -14.75 21.83
C ILE A 105 4.32 -13.74 22.93
N THR A 106 3.49 -12.72 23.08
CA THR A 106 3.55 -11.83 24.24
C THR A 106 3.01 -12.64 25.42
N TRP A 107 3.91 -13.26 26.17
CA TRP A 107 3.64 -13.71 27.54
C TRP A 107 3.76 -12.52 28.49
#